data_AF-A0AAI9W2X8-F1
#
_entry.id   AF-A0AAI9W2X8-F1
#
_cell.length_a   1.000
_cell.length_b   1.000
_cell.length_c   1.000
_cell.angle_alpha   90.00
_cell.angle_beta   90.00
_cell.angle_gamma   90.00
#
_symmetry.space_group_name_H-M   'P 1'
#
loop_
_entity.id
_entity.type
_entity.pdbx_description
1 polymer ?
#
loop_
_entity_poly.entity_id
_entity_poly.type
_entity_poly.pdbx_seq_one_letter_code
_entity_poly.pdbx_strand_id
1 'polypeptide(L)'
;MVVADNIVEGDLRVIAGKIASVAPGGGLVPRDDELVIDGEGLHLLPGAIDPHVHFREPGQPEKEDLESGSRAAAAGGVTAFLDMPNNIPNATNHATLEAKIALADQKAVTHHGFFVGATKDNVSDLQRVEGMDGVCGIKIFMGSSTGDLLVHEQKHLEDIFANTGG
;
A
#
# COMPACT_ATOMS: atom_id res chain seq x y z
N MET A 1 -21.71 3.81 11.76
CA MET A 1 -20.44 3.11 11.48
C MET A 1 -20.71 1.73 10.90
N VAL A 2 -19.86 1.28 9.98
CA VAL A 2 -19.89 -0.09 9.45
C VAL A 2 -18.88 -0.92 10.23
N VAL A 3 -19.36 -1.96 10.88
CA VAL A 3 -18.55 -2.99 11.54
C VAL A 3 -18.74 -4.31 10.79
N ALA A 4 -17.97 -5.35 11.14
CA ALA A 4 -17.81 -6.56 10.32
C ALA A 4 -19.12 -7.13 9.74
N ASP A 5 -20.17 -7.28 10.56
CA ASP A 5 -21.39 -8.00 10.17
C ASP A 5 -22.64 -7.11 10.10
N ASN A 6 -22.54 -5.82 10.46
CA ASN A 6 -23.70 -4.93 10.53
C ASN A 6 -23.34 -3.44 10.47
N ILE A 7 -24.37 -2.62 10.25
CA ILE A 7 -24.30 -1.16 10.34
C ILE A 7 -24.97 -0.75 11.64
N VAL A 8 -24.28 0.05 12.45
CA VAL A 8 -24.78 0.57 13.73
C VAL A 8 -24.54 2.07 13.82
N GLU A 9 -25.45 2.80 14.46
CA GLU A 9 -25.18 4.15 14.92
C GLU A 9 -24.20 4.11 16.10
N GLY A 10 -23.36 5.13 16.26
CA GLY A 10 -22.50 5.27 17.42
C GLY A 10 -21.21 6.05 17.16
N ASP A 11 -20.37 6.09 18.20
CA ASP A 11 -19.20 6.95 18.26
C ASP A 11 -17.90 6.14 18.19
N LEU A 12 -16.84 6.75 17.66
CA LEU A 12 -15.49 6.19 17.62
C LEU A 12 -14.48 7.22 18.12
N ARG A 13 -13.58 6.81 19.02
CA ARG A 13 -12.50 7.66 19.53
C ARG A 13 -11.16 7.16 19.03
N VAL A 14 -10.36 8.07 18.49
CA VAL A 14 -8.96 7.84 18.08
C VAL A 14 -8.03 8.55 19.05
N ILE A 15 -7.00 7.86 19.53
CA ILE A 15 -5.93 8.43 20.36
C ILE A 15 -4.59 8.00 19.74
N ALA A 16 -3.70 8.97 19.49
CA ALA A 16 -2.36 8.72 18.96
C ALA A 16 -2.36 7.80 17.71
N GLY A 17 -3.26 8.07 16.76
CA GLY A 17 -3.38 7.33 15.49
C GLY A 17 -4.01 5.94 15.61
N LYS A 18 -4.52 5.54 16.78
CA LYS A 18 -5.16 4.23 16.99
C LYS A 18 -6.61 4.40 17.45
N ILE A 19 -7.48 3.50 16.99
CA ILE A 19 -8.84 3.38 17.51
C ILE A 19 -8.75 2.96 18.97
N ALA A 20 -9.09 3.86 19.88
CA ALA A 20 -9.03 3.65 21.32
C ALA A 20 -10.34 3.10 21.87
N SER A 21 -11.48 3.46 21.27
CA SER A 21 -12.80 2.99 21.68
C SER A 21 -13.79 3.02 20.53
N VAL A 22 -14.68 2.05 20.50
CA VAL A 22 -15.83 1.96 19.60
C VAL A 22 -17.07 1.80 20.48
N ALA A 23 -18.06 2.69 20.32
CA ALA A 23 -19.26 2.72 21.15
C ALA A 23 -20.51 2.63 20.26
N PRO A 24 -20.99 1.41 19.94
CA PRO A 24 -22.29 1.22 19.31
C PRO A 24 -23.41 1.80 20.18
N GLY A 25 -24.32 2.57 19.59
CA GLY A 25 -25.34 3.35 20.30
C GLY A 25 -24.86 4.72 20.79
N GLY A 26 -23.59 5.04 20.60
CA GLY A 26 -22.99 6.33 20.95
C GLY A 26 -22.74 6.51 22.46
N GLY A 27 -22.61 7.76 22.88
CA GLY A 27 -22.44 8.14 24.28
C GLY A 27 -20.99 8.37 24.70
N LEU A 28 -20.06 8.49 23.75
CA LEU A 28 -18.73 8.99 24.09
C LEU A 28 -18.82 10.48 24.40
N VAL A 29 -18.43 10.86 25.61
CA VAL A 29 -18.32 12.27 26.00
C VAL A 29 -16.97 12.81 25.52
N PRO A 30 -16.94 13.87 24.68
CA PRO A 30 -15.69 14.49 24.23
C PRO A 30 -14.85 14.99 25.40
N ARG A 31 -13.53 14.87 25.30
CA ARG A 31 -12.58 15.53 26.22
C ARG A 31 -12.28 16.93 25.72
N ASP A 32 -11.84 17.81 26.61
CA ASP A 32 -11.61 19.23 26.29
C ASP A 32 -10.58 19.46 25.16
N ASP A 33 -9.68 18.51 24.93
CA ASP A 33 -8.61 18.56 23.93
C ASP A 33 -8.90 17.73 22.67
N GLU A 34 -10.11 17.19 22.52
CA GLU A 34 -10.49 16.35 21.38
C GLU A 34 -11.11 17.16 20.24
N LEU A 35 -10.66 16.89 19.00
CA LEU A 35 -11.39 17.30 17.80
C LEU A 35 -12.63 16.42 17.65
N VAL A 36 -13.81 17.03 17.65
CA VAL A 36 -15.08 16.35 17.38
C VAL A 36 -15.44 16.52 15.91
N ILE A 37 -15.69 15.40 15.24
CA ILE A 37 -16.22 15.36 13.88
C ILE A 37 -17.65 14.84 13.98
N ASP A 38 -18.62 15.66 13.61
CA ASP A 38 -20.02 15.26 13.53
C ASP A 38 -20.24 14.39 12.28
N GLY A 39 -20.66 13.15 12.51
CA GLY A 39 -20.93 12.15 11.49
C GLY A 39 -22.42 11.90 11.25
N GLU A 40 -23.32 12.73 11.78
CA GLU A 40 -24.76 12.53 11.61
C GLU A 40 -25.15 12.42 10.12
N GLY A 41 -25.90 11.37 9.78
CA GLY A 41 -26.29 11.08 8.39
C GLY A 41 -25.18 10.52 7.49
N LEU A 42 -23.96 10.31 8.01
CA LEU A 42 -22.82 9.76 7.27
C LEU A 42 -22.47 8.33 7.71
N HIS A 43 -21.76 7.61 6.84
CA HIS A 43 -21.18 6.30 7.17
C HIS A 43 -19.70 6.45 7.52
N LEU A 44 -19.34 6.08 8.75
CA LEU A 44 -17.95 5.82 9.13
C LEU A 44 -17.54 4.42 8.69
N LEU A 45 -16.51 4.34 7.85
CA LEU A 45 -15.95 3.12 7.26
C LEU A 45 -14.47 2.98 7.64
N PRO A 46 -13.91 1.77 7.68
CA PRO A 46 -12.46 1.59 7.55
C PRO A 46 -11.97 2.26 6.27
N GLY A 47 -10.81 2.90 6.34
CA GLY A 47 -10.17 3.43 5.14
C GLY A 47 -9.84 2.29 4.16
N ALA A 48 -10.07 2.52 2.87
CA ALA A 48 -9.78 1.51 1.86
C ALA A 48 -8.27 1.29 1.73
N ILE A 49 -7.89 0.07 1.36
CA ILE A 49 -6.52 -0.29 0.97
C ILE A 49 -6.56 -0.59 -0.52
N ASP A 50 -5.82 0.17 -1.32
CA ASP A 50 -5.69 -0.09 -2.75
C ASP A 50 -4.50 -1.04 -2.98
N PRO A 51 -4.72 -2.31 -3.33
CA PRO A 51 -3.64 -3.28 -3.44
C PRO A 51 -2.86 -3.16 -4.76
N HIS A 52 -3.22 -2.24 -5.65
CA HIS A 52 -2.59 -2.17 -6.96
C HIS A 52 -2.65 -0.76 -7.55
N VAL A 53 -1.61 0.02 -7.27
CA VAL A 53 -1.38 1.32 -7.93
C VAL A 53 -0.11 1.32 -8.78
N HIS A 54 0.04 2.37 -9.58
CA HIS A 54 1.23 2.64 -10.39
C HIS A 54 1.62 4.12 -10.30
N PHE A 55 2.05 4.56 -9.13
CA PHE A 55 2.64 5.88 -8.96
C PHE A 55 4.00 5.89 -9.66
N ARG A 56 4.17 6.81 -10.59
CA ARG A 56 5.22 6.77 -11.62
C ARG A 56 6.54 7.37 -11.13
N GLU A 57 6.81 7.19 -9.84
CA GLU A 57 7.99 7.71 -9.18
C GLU A 57 8.72 6.57 -8.43
N PRO A 58 10.03 6.37 -8.70
CA PRO A 58 10.93 7.21 -9.50
C PRO A 58 10.75 7.09 -11.02
N GLY A 59 11.27 8.10 -11.73
CA GLY A 59 11.55 8.05 -13.17
C GLY A 59 10.57 8.78 -14.08
N GLN A 60 9.29 8.86 -13.73
CA GLN A 60 8.25 9.51 -14.55
C GLN A 60 7.22 10.31 -13.69
N PRO A 61 7.68 11.17 -12.75
CA PRO A 61 6.79 11.86 -11.81
C PRO A 61 5.82 12.83 -12.50
N GLU A 62 6.09 13.25 -13.74
CA GLU A 62 5.19 14.08 -14.53
C GLU A 62 3.86 13.40 -14.87
N LYS A 63 3.79 12.07 -14.78
CA LYS A 63 2.56 11.31 -15.02
C LYS A 63 1.67 11.28 -13.78
N GLU A 64 2.26 10.91 -12.66
CA GLU A 64 1.70 10.92 -11.31
C GLU A 64 2.82 10.53 -10.34
N ASP A 65 3.04 11.32 -9.30
CA ASP A 65 4.10 11.10 -8.31
C ASP A 65 3.54 10.61 -6.97
N LEU A 66 4.39 10.22 -6.02
CA LEU A 66 3.95 9.64 -4.74
C LEU A 66 3.11 10.63 -3.92
N GLU A 67 3.41 11.93 -3.97
CA GLU A 67 2.65 12.95 -3.25
C GLU A 67 1.26 13.15 -3.87
N SER A 68 1.20 13.43 -5.17
CA SER A 68 -0.06 13.69 -5.88
C SER A 68 -0.99 12.47 -5.86
N GLY A 69 -0.45 11.28 -6.13
CA GLY A 69 -1.18 10.02 -6.08
C GLY A 69 -1.74 9.70 -4.69
N SER A 70 -0.91 9.82 -3.64
CA SER A 70 -1.38 9.55 -2.27
C SER A 70 -2.41 10.56 -1.77
N ARG A 71 -2.31 11.83 -2.21
CA ARG A 71 -3.34 12.86 -1.91
C ARG A 71 -4.66 12.56 -2.61
N ALA A 72 -4.61 12.12 -3.86
CA ALA A 72 -5.79 11.67 -4.59
C ALA A 72 -6.43 10.45 -3.90
N ALA A 73 -5.61 9.48 -3.49
CA ALA A 73 -6.05 8.33 -2.71
C ALA A 73 -6.78 8.75 -1.42
N ALA A 74 -6.17 9.62 -0.61
CA ALA A 74 -6.77 10.13 0.62
C ALA A 74 -8.11 10.84 0.37
N ALA A 75 -8.19 11.68 -0.66
CA ALA A 75 -9.42 12.38 -1.03
C ALA A 75 -10.54 11.41 -1.46
N GLY A 76 -10.19 10.24 -1.98
CA GLY A 76 -11.11 9.16 -2.34
C GLY A 76 -11.45 8.19 -1.20
N GLY A 77 -10.89 8.39 0.01
CA GLY A 77 -11.08 7.48 1.15
C GLY A 77 -10.16 6.25 1.16
N VAL A 78 -9.13 6.23 0.31
CA VAL A 78 -8.05 5.22 0.33
C VAL A 78 -6.97 5.69 1.30
N THR A 79 -6.68 4.89 2.32
CA THR A 79 -5.76 5.22 3.42
C THR A 79 -4.44 4.46 3.37
N ALA A 80 -4.35 3.44 2.50
CA ALA A 80 -3.11 2.75 2.20
C ALA A 80 -3.07 2.31 0.74
N PHE A 81 -1.89 2.25 0.13
CA PHE A 81 -1.71 1.72 -1.22
C PHE A 81 -0.54 0.74 -1.29
N LEU A 82 -0.61 -0.20 -2.25
CA LEU A 82 0.48 -1.10 -2.62
C LEU A 82 0.92 -0.83 -4.06
N ASP A 83 2.11 -0.30 -4.24
CA ASP A 83 2.59 0.20 -5.53
C ASP A 83 3.45 -0.83 -6.27
N MET A 84 3.26 -0.89 -7.59
CA MET A 84 3.86 -1.89 -8.46
C MET A 84 5.32 -1.57 -8.83
N PRO A 85 6.14 -2.57 -9.22
CA PRO A 85 7.59 -2.41 -9.34
C PRO A 85 8.07 -1.84 -10.68
N ASN A 86 7.17 -1.48 -11.60
CA ASN A 86 7.49 -1.08 -12.98
C ASN A 86 7.78 0.43 -13.12
N ASN A 87 8.56 0.97 -12.19
CA ASN A 87 9.14 2.32 -12.24
C ASN A 87 10.45 2.33 -13.01
N ILE A 88 11.10 3.50 -13.09
CA ILE A 88 12.43 3.63 -13.69
C ILE A 88 13.38 4.23 -12.63
N PRO A 89 14.31 3.45 -12.06
CA PRO A 89 14.53 2.01 -12.28
C PRO A 89 13.40 1.14 -11.70
N ASN A 90 13.30 -0.11 -12.18
CA ASN A 90 12.34 -1.08 -11.64
C ASN A 90 12.71 -1.44 -10.18
N ALA A 91 11.71 -1.66 -9.34
CA ALA A 91 11.89 -2.09 -7.96
C ALA A 91 12.09 -3.62 -7.87
N THR A 92 13.27 -4.11 -8.28
CA THR A 92 13.57 -5.55 -8.42
C THR A 92 14.66 -6.06 -7.47
N ASN A 93 15.18 -5.21 -6.58
CA ASN A 93 16.19 -5.57 -5.58
C ASN A 93 16.08 -4.68 -4.34
N HIS A 94 16.88 -4.98 -3.31
CA HIS A 94 16.89 -4.25 -2.05
C HIS A 94 17.13 -2.75 -2.23
N ALA A 95 18.13 -2.36 -3.03
CA ALA A 95 18.50 -0.95 -3.17
C ALA A 95 17.40 -0.12 -3.84
N THR A 96 16.73 -0.66 -4.85
CA THR A 96 15.63 0.05 -5.52
C THR A 96 14.36 0.10 -4.68
N LEU A 97 14.08 -0.93 -3.88
CA LEU A 97 12.99 -0.91 -2.90
C LEU A 97 13.26 0.09 -1.77
N GLU A 98 14.43 0.03 -1.15
CA GLU A 98 14.83 0.94 -0.05
C GLU A 98 14.76 2.40 -0.48
N ALA A 99 15.28 2.72 -1.67
CA ALA A 99 15.20 4.08 -2.22
C ALA A 99 13.75 4.53 -2.45
N LYS A 100 12.88 3.62 -2.89
CA LYS A 100 11.46 3.93 -3.14
C LYS A 100 10.67 4.10 -1.86
N ILE A 101 10.91 3.26 -0.86
CA ILE A 101 10.32 3.38 0.49
C ILE A 101 10.74 4.72 1.12
N ALA A 102 12.03 5.02 1.13
CA ALA A 102 12.54 6.27 1.68
C ALA A 102 11.98 7.52 0.97
N LEU A 103 11.68 7.42 -0.33
CA LEU A 103 11.04 8.49 -1.08
C LEU A 103 9.55 8.64 -0.70
N ALA A 104 8.85 7.53 -0.51
CA ALA A 104 7.46 7.54 -0.08
C ALA A 104 7.29 8.03 1.36
N ASP A 105 8.20 7.68 2.28
CA ASP A 105 8.24 8.22 3.64
C ASP A 105 8.32 9.75 3.67
N GLN A 106 8.94 10.37 2.65
CA GLN A 106 9.08 11.81 2.54
C GLN A 106 7.88 12.50 1.88
N LYS A 107 7.18 11.80 0.97
CA LYS A 107 6.22 12.43 0.04
C LYS A 107 4.79 11.96 0.20
N ALA A 108 4.56 10.71 0.62
CA ALA A 108 3.22 10.14 0.68
C ALA A 108 2.45 10.68 1.89
N VAL A 109 1.15 10.94 1.71
CA VAL A 109 0.25 11.36 2.80
C VAL A 109 -0.59 10.22 3.39
N THR A 110 -0.53 9.04 2.78
CA THR A 110 -1.20 7.80 3.20
C THR A 110 -0.17 6.71 3.50
N HIS A 111 -0.61 5.61 4.14
CA HIS A 111 0.25 4.45 4.34
C HIS A 111 0.63 3.81 2.99
N HIS A 112 1.78 3.16 2.94
CA HIS A 112 2.32 2.65 1.69
C HIS A 112 3.01 1.29 1.88
N GLY A 113 3.00 0.51 0.81
CA GLY A 113 3.77 -0.72 0.66
C GLY A 113 4.12 -0.93 -0.80
N PHE A 114 5.08 -1.82 -1.07
CA PHE A 114 5.62 -2.02 -2.41
C PHE A 114 5.76 -3.49 -2.75
N PHE A 115 5.40 -3.83 -3.99
CA PHE A 115 5.78 -5.11 -4.57
C PHE A 115 7.23 -5.05 -5.05
N VAL A 116 7.97 -6.15 -4.86
CA VAL A 116 9.22 -6.39 -5.60
C VAL A 116 8.91 -7.05 -6.93
N GLY A 117 9.54 -6.59 -8.02
CA GLY A 117 9.39 -7.17 -9.35
C GLY A 117 10.27 -8.39 -9.52
N ALA A 118 9.69 -9.50 -9.95
CA ALA A 118 10.44 -10.64 -10.43
C ALA A 118 10.94 -10.41 -11.86
N THR A 119 12.19 -10.82 -12.10
CA THR A 119 12.78 -10.98 -13.42
C THR A 119 13.23 -12.42 -13.58
N LYS A 120 13.70 -12.79 -14.77
CA LYS A 120 14.20 -14.15 -15.04
C LYS A 120 15.43 -14.55 -14.23
N ASP A 121 16.19 -13.58 -13.70
CA ASP A 121 17.54 -13.80 -13.16
C ASP A 121 17.72 -13.25 -11.72
N ASN A 122 16.67 -12.76 -11.05
CA ASN A 122 16.79 -12.06 -9.75
C ASN A 122 16.27 -12.83 -8.53
N VAL A 123 16.12 -14.15 -8.59
CA VAL A 123 15.64 -14.96 -7.45
C VAL A 123 16.42 -14.67 -6.16
N SER A 124 17.75 -14.51 -6.26
CA SER A 124 18.58 -14.16 -5.09
C SER A 124 18.27 -12.79 -4.48
N ASP A 125 17.80 -11.84 -5.28
CA ASP A 125 17.38 -10.53 -4.79
C ASP A 125 15.99 -10.60 -4.18
N LEU A 126 15.08 -11.41 -4.73
CA LEU A 126 13.76 -11.67 -4.15
C LEU A 126 13.89 -12.28 -2.75
N GLN A 127 14.78 -13.26 -2.58
CA GLN A 127 15.06 -13.88 -1.27
C GLN A 127 15.64 -12.89 -0.25
N ARG A 128 16.44 -11.90 -0.70
CA ARG A 128 17.06 -10.91 0.19
C ARG A 128 16.08 -9.89 0.75
N VAL A 129 14.97 -9.65 0.05
CA VAL A 129 13.94 -8.67 0.46
C VAL A 129 12.74 -9.33 1.13
N GLU A 130 12.77 -10.65 1.28
CA GLU A 130 11.75 -11.39 2.00
C GLU A 130 11.70 -10.94 3.47
N GLY A 131 10.52 -10.52 3.93
CA GLY A 131 10.33 -9.98 5.28
C GLY A 131 10.88 -8.56 5.50
N MET A 132 11.36 -7.89 4.45
CA MET A 132 11.75 -6.47 4.53
C MET A 132 10.52 -5.60 4.81
N ASP A 133 10.63 -4.67 5.76
CA ASP A 133 9.54 -3.74 6.07
C ASP A 133 9.19 -2.88 4.85
N GLY A 134 7.90 -2.63 4.64
CA GLY A 134 7.37 -1.95 3.44
C GLY A 134 7.30 -2.80 2.17
N VAL A 135 7.80 -4.05 2.16
CA VAL A 135 7.65 -4.98 1.02
C VAL A 135 6.47 -5.93 1.25
N CYS A 136 5.48 -5.88 0.37
CA CYS A 136 4.21 -6.60 0.55
C CYS A 136 4.08 -7.90 -0.26
N GLY A 137 5.03 -8.17 -1.16
CA GLY A 137 5.03 -9.41 -1.95
C GLY A 137 5.79 -9.30 -3.27
N ILE A 138 5.75 -10.38 -4.04
CA ILE A 138 6.42 -10.50 -5.34
C ILE A 138 5.41 -10.31 -6.47
N LYS A 139 5.72 -9.42 -7.42
CA LYS A 139 4.94 -9.23 -8.65
C LYS A 139 5.67 -9.85 -9.84
N ILE A 140 4.99 -10.80 -10.50
CA ILE A 140 5.45 -11.44 -11.74
C ILE A 140 4.60 -10.93 -12.90
N PHE A 141 5.22 -10.47 -13.99
CA PHE A 141 4.52 -10.12 -15.22
C PHE A 141 4.67 -11.25 -16.25
N MET A 142 3.65 -12.11 -16.33
CA MET A 142 3.61 -13.23 -17.28
C MET A 142 3.18 -12.82 -18.70
N GLY A 143 2.65 -11.61 -18.86
CA GLY A 143 2.24 -11.04 -20.14
C GLY A 143 2.17 -9.51 -20.08
N SER A 144 2.15 -8.87 -21.25
CA SER A 144 2.03 -7.40 -21.40
C SER A 144 3.09 -6.59 -20.63
N SER A 145 4.34 -7.02 -20.67
CA SER A 145 5.47 -6.25 -20.15
C SER A 145 6.57 -6.14 -21.20
N THR A 146 7.33 -5.03 -21.20
CA THR A 146 8.48 -4.81 -22.06
C THR A 146 9.76 -4.83 -21.21
N GLY A 147 10.82 -5.44 -21.74
CA GLY A 147 12.12 -5.53 -21.05
C GLY A 147 12.18 -6.64 -20.01
N ASP A 148 13.02 -6.44 -18.99
CA ASP A 148 13.46 -7.50 -18.07
C ASP A 148 12.39 -8.02 -17.10
N LEU A 149 11.23 -7.35 -17.00
CA LEU A 149 10.12 -7.76 -16.15
C LEU A 149 9.24 -8.86 -16.77
N LEU A 150 9.39 -9.19 -18.06
CA LEU A 150 8.62 -10.26 -18.69
C LEU A 150 9.16 -11.63 -18.28
N VAL A 151 8.41 -12.35 -17.46
CA VAL A 151 8.73 -13.71 -17.01
C VAL A 151 7.63 -14.67 -17.49
N HIS A 152 7.84 -15.25 -18.67
CA HIS A 152 6.83 -16.08 -19.34
C HIS A 152 7.27 -17.53 -19.57
N GLU A 153 8.57 -17.82 -19.50
CA GLU A 153 9.07 -19.19 -19.65
C GLU A 153 8.84 -19.96 -18.34
N GLN A 154 8.25 -21.15 -18.47
CA GLN A 154 7.89 -22.02 -17.35
C GLN A 154 9.06 -22.26 -16.39
N LYS A 155 10.28 -22.47 -16.92
CA LYS A 155 11.47 -22.68 -16.10
C LYS A 155 11.73 -21.56 -15.09
N HIS A 156 11.57 -20.30 -15.51
CA HIS A 156 11.80 -19.16 -14.62
C HIS A 156 10.69 -19.03 -13.57
N LEU A 157 9.45 -19.32 -13.96
CA LEU A 157 8.32 -19.34 -13.02
C LEU A 157 8.52 -20.42 -11.95
N GLU A 158 8.84 -21.65 -12.35
CA GLU A 158 9.12 -22.76 -11.44
C GLU A 158 10.26 -22.41 -10.47
N ASP A 159 11.33 -21.79 -10.98
CA ASP A 159 12.46 -21.37 -10.16
C ASP A 159 12.06 -20.32 -9.11
N ILE A 160 11.29 -19.31 -9.49
CA ILE A 160 10.78 -18.29 -8.55
C ILE A 160 9.86 -18.96 -7.51
N PHE A 161 8.82 -19.66 -7.94
CA PHE A 161 7.84 -20.28 -7.02
C PHE A 161 8.47 -21.33 -6.09
N ALA A 162 9.53 -22.02 -6.51
CA ALA A 162 10.21 -23.03 -5.69
C ALA A 162 11.20 -22.42 -4.67
N ASN A 163 11.70 -21.21 -4.91
CA ASN A 163 12.82 -20.65 -4.15
C ASN A 163 12.50 -19.33 -3.41
N THR A 164 11.29 -18.79 -3.49
CA THR A 164 10.89 -17.60 -2.72
C THR A 164 9.76 -17.91 -1.75
N GLY A 165 9.77 -17.30 -0.56
CA GLY A 165 8.67 -17.41 0.39
C GLY A 165 7.39 -16.72 -0.07
N GLY A 166 6.26 -17.22 0.44
CA GLY A 166 4.94 -16.60 0.33
C GLY A 166 4.47 -16.08 1.67
#